data_AF-A0A9W4GVP8-F1
#
_entry.id   AF-A0A9W4GVP8-F1
#
_cell.length_a   1.000
_cell.length_b   1.000
_cell.length_c   1.000
_cell.angle_alpha   90.00
_cell.angle_beta   90.00
_cell.angle_gamma   90.00
#
_symmetry.space_group_name_H-M   'P 1'
#
loop_
_entity.id
_entity.type
_entity.pdbx_description
1 polymer ?
#
loop_
_entity_poly.entity_id
_entity_poly.type
_entity_poly.pdbx_seq_one_letter_code
_entity_poly.pdbx_strand_id
1 'polypeptide(L)'
;MSLVMKAFRVYWGYLAIAALIVSWGRGAAPAVIVVLSLAVFVFAGFQAPALCGAVNRNGTYCRENASGLLMGCHRRHHRLQKLKMIVLRHRAGTVSGHI
;
A
#
# COMPACT_ATOMS: atom_id res chain seq x y z
N MET A 1 15.50 -19.64 7.02
CA MET A 1 15.47 -18.18 6.74
C MET A 1 14.77 -17.49 7.91
N SER A 2 15.55 -16.89 8.81
CA SER A 2 15.11 -16.39 10.12
C SER A 2 13.94 -15.42 10.03
N LEU A 3 13.01 -15.51 10.99
CA LEU A 3 11.86 -14.60 11.18
C LEU A 3 12.29 -13.12 11.13
N VAL A 4 13.48 -12.83 11.64
CA VAL A 4 14.12 -11.49 11.64
C VAL A 4 14.31 -10.94 10.23
N MET A 5 14.78 -11.75 9.26
CA MET A 5 14.97 -11.28 7.88
C MET A 5 13.63 -11.00 7.17
N LYS A 6 12.59 -11.77 7.48
CA LYS A 6 11.23 -11.53 6.97
C LYS A 6 10.64 -10.24 7.53
N ALA A 7 10.79 -10.00 8.84
CA ALA A 7 10.36 -8.77 9.48
C ALA A 7 11.11 -7.56 8.93
N PHE A 8 12.44 -7.64 8.82
CA PHE A 8 13.24 -6.57 8.26
C PHE A 8 12.78 -6.18 6.85
N ARG A 9 12.57 -7.17 5.96
CA ARG A 9 12.11 -6.92 4.59
C ARG A 9 10.71 -6.28 4.50
N VAL A 10 9.80 -6.62 5.41
CA VAL A 10 8.43 -6.08 5.43
C VAL A 10 8.36 -4.70 6.10
N TYR A 11 9.22 -4.43 7.08
CA TYR A 11 9.16 -3.19 7.88
C TYR A 11 10.23 -2.14 7.53
N TRP A 12 11.16 -2.43 6.62
CA TRP A 12 12.25 -1.50 6.27
C TRP A 12 11.75 -0.15 5.76
N GLY A 13 10.59 -0.10 5.11
CA GLY A 13 10.01 1.16 4.65
C GLY A 13 9.55 2.09 5.76
N TYR A 14 9.17 1.58 6.93
CA TYR A 14 8.88 2.44 8.09
C TYR A 14 10.16 3.11 8.61
N LEU A 15 11.29 2.41 8.55
CA LEU A 15 12.60 2.99 8.87
C LEU A 15 13.01 4.04 7.83
N ALA A 16 12.73 3.80 6.55
CA ALA A 16 12.98 4.79 5.49
C ALA A 16 12.14 6.07 5.68
N ILE A 17 10.86 5.95 6.08
CA ILE A 17 10.01 7.10 6.40
C ILE A 17 10.56 7.87 7.61
N ALA A 18 10.92 7.17 8.68
CA ALA A 18 11.51 7.80 9.86
C ALA A 18 12.82 8.53 9.53
N ALA A 19 13.69 7.90 8.73
CA ALA A 19 14.93 8.51 8.26
C ALA A 19 14.68 9.76 7.39
N LEU A 20 13.65 9.72 6.52
CA LEU A 20 13.25 10.88 5.72
C LEU A 20 12.81 12.05 6.60
N ILE A 21 11.99 11.82 7.63
CA ILE A 21 11.55 12.86 8.58
C ILE A 21 12.77 13.47 9.30
N VAL A 22 13.68 12.64 9.78
CA VAL A 22 14.91 13.11 10.45
C VAL A 22 15.80 13.91 9.49
N SER A 23 15.90 13.48 8.23
CA SER A 23 16.71 14.15 7.22
C SER A 23 16.21 15.57 6.91
N TRP A 24 14.88 15.75 6.88
CA TRP A 24 14.24 17.05 6.74
C TRP A 24 14.52 17.97 7.93
N GLY A 25 14.40 17.45 9.16
CA GLY A 25 14.66 18.24 10.38
C GLY A 25 16.12 18.66 10.57
N ARG A 26 17.07 17.99 9.92
CA ARG A 26 18.51 18.30 9.99
C ARG A 26 19.06 19.08 8.79
N GLY A 27 18.22 19.43 7.82
CA GLY A 27 18.69 20.12 6.60
C GLY A 27 19.66 19.27 5.79
N ALA A 28 19.38 17.96 5.67
CA ALA A 28 20.23 17.04 4.90
C ALA A 28 20.30 17.43 3.42
N ALA A 29 21.37 17.00 2.75
CA ALA A 29 21.57 17.28 1.33
C ALA A 29 20.35 16.84 0.50
N PRO A 30 19.91 17.65 -0.49
CA PRO A 30 18.69 17.39 -1.26
C PRO A 30 18.73 16.05 -1.98
N ALA A 31 19.92 15.59 -2.40
CA ALA A 31 20.11 14.27 -3.00
C ALA A 31 19.67 13.12 -2.07
N VAL A 32 19.94 13.22 -0.76
CA VAL A 32 19.56 12.20 0.23
C VAL A 32 18.05 12.15 0.40
N ILE A 33 17.40 13.32 0.44
CA ILE A 33 15.94 13.44 0.52
C ILE A 33 15.26 12.83 -0.70
N VAL A 34 15.78 13.08 -1.91
CA VAL A 34 15.24 12.51 -3.16
C VAL A 34 15.35 10.99 -3.15
N VAL A 35 16.50 10.44 -2.77
CA VAL A 35 16.70 8.98 -2.71
C VAL A 35 15.78 8.32 -1.69
N LEU A 36 15.68 8.89 -0.48
CA LEU A 36 14.75 8.41 0.56
C LEU A 36 13.30 8.50 0.09
N SER A 37 12.92 9.57 -0.60
CA SER A 37 11.55 9.74 -1.11
C SER A 37 11.21 8.68 -2.15
N LEU A 38 12.13 8.37 -3.09
CA LEU A 38 11.99 7.28 -4.04
C LEU A 38 11.87 5.92 -3.35
N ALA A 39 12.71 5.66 -2.34
CA ALA A 39 12.67 4.41 -1.58
C ALA A 39 11.32 4.22 -0.86
N VAL A 40 10.80 5.29 -0.23
CA VAL A 40 9.48 5.29 0.40
C VAL A 40 8.37 5.10 -0.62
N PHE A 41 8.44 5.75 -1.79
CA PHE A 41 7.47 5.58 -2.87
C PHE A 41 7.39 4.13 -3.36
N VAL A 42 8.54 3.50 -3.59
CA VAL A 42 8.60 2.08 -4.01
C VAL A 42 8.07 1.17 -2.91
N PHE A 43 8.43 1.43 -1.65
CA PHE A 43 7.89 0.66 -0.53
C PHE A 43 6.37 0.79 -0.40
N ALA A 44 5.85 2.01 -0.41
CA ALA A 44 4.42 2.29 -0.35
C ALA A 44 3.67 1.69 -1.54
N GLY A 45 4.24 1.79 -2.75
CA GLY A 45 3.64 1.28 -3.97
C GLY A 45 3.54 -0.24 -4.03
N PHE A 46 4.60 -0.95 -3.62
CA PHE A 46 4.73 -2.39 -3.90
C PHE A 46 4.72 -3.30 -2.66
N GLN A 47 5.15 -2.80 -1.49
CA GLN A 47 5.44 -3.65 -0.33
C GLN A 47 4.60 -3.32 0.93
N ALA A 48 4.05 -2.11 1.05
CA ALA A 48 3.29 -1.72 2.24
C ALA A 48 2.08 -2.66 2.46
N PRO A 49 1.92 -3.26 3.67
CA PRO A 49 0.78 -4.12 3.94
C PRO A 49 -0.52 -3.30 3.91
N ALA A 50 -1.40 -3.62 2.98
CA ALA A 50 -2.70 -2.98 2.83
C ALA A 50 -3.81 -4.03 2.89
N LEU A 51 -4.94 -3.74 3.53
CA LEU A 51 -6.08 -4.64 3.45
C LEU A 51 -6.67 -4.63 2.04
N CYS A 52 -6.89 -5.83 1.46
CA CYS A 52 -7.49 -5.96 0.13
C CYS A 52 -8.90 -5.36 0.10
N GLY A 53 -9.75 -5.70 1.08
CA GLY A 53 -11.09 -5.14 1.24
C GLY A 53 -12.04 -5.36 0.04
N ALA A 54 -11.71 -6.25 -0.89
CA ALA A 54 -12.57 -6.62 -2.02
C ALA A 54 -13.71 -7.54 -1.55
N VAL A 55 -14.87 -7.45 -2.18
CA VAL A 55 -16.03 -8.29 -1.85
C VAL A 55 -15.89 -9.65 -2.55
N ASN A 56 -15.83 -10.73 -1.77
CA ASN A 56 -15.88 -12.09 -2.27
C ASN A 56 -17.25 -12.38 -2.89
N ARG A 57 -17.34 -13.44 -3.70
CA ARG A 57 -18.60 -13.93 -4.29
C ARG A 57 -19.68 -14.28 -3.24
N ASN A 58 -19.26 -14.53 -2.00
CA ASN A 58 -20.12 -14.85 -0.87
C ASN A 58 -20.58 -13.60 -0.08
N GLY A 59 -20.33 -12.39 -0.59
CA GLY A 59 -20.70 -11.12 0.06
C GLY A 59 -19.77 -10.69 1.20
N THR A 60 -18.78 -11.51 1.58
CA THR A 60 -17.82 -11.19 2.64
C THR A 60 -16.62 -10.38 2.13
N TYR A 61 -16.09 -9.49 2.95
CA TYR A 61 -14.88 -8.73 2.62
C TYR A 61 -13.61 -9.59 2.73
N CYS A 62 -12.70 -9.44 1.77
CA CYS A 62 -11.40 -10.10 1.76
C CYS A 62 -10.51 -9.51 2.86
N ARG A 63 -10.10 -10.38 3.80
CA ARG A 63 -9.20 -10.08 4.92
C ARG A 63 -7.73 -10.42 4.65
N GLU A 64 -7.41 -10.89 3.45
CA GLU A 64 -6.03 -11.18 3.08
C GLU A 64 -5.24 -9.87 2.88
N ASN A 65 -3.99 -9.87 3.33
CA ASN A 65 -3.08 -8.75 3.15
C ASN A 65 -2.73 -8.60 1.67
N ALA A 66 -3.04 -7.45 1.09
CA ALA A 66 -2.54 -7.02 -0.20
C ALA A 66 -1.17 -6.35 -0.02
N SER A 67 -0.29 -6.50 -1.01
CA SER A 67 1.02 -5.86 -1.01
C SER A 67 0.98 -4.54 -1.78
N GLY A 68 1.32 -3.46 -1.08
CA GLY A 68 1.46 -2.09 -1.59
C GLY A 68 0.15 -1.39 -1.95
N LEU A 69 0.25 -0.10 -2.28
CA LEU A 69 -0.81 0.71 -2.88
C LEU A 69 -1.26 0.13 -4.23
N LEU A 70 -0.39 -0.61 -4.92
CA LEU A 70 -0.71 -1.39 -6.12
C LEU A 70 -1.54 -2.66 -5.81
N MET A 71 -1.93 -2.86 -4.55
CA MET A 71 -2.99 -3.76 -4.09
C MET A 71 -2.87 -5.19 -4.63
N GLY A 72 -1.68 -5.78 -4.48
CA GLY A 72 -1.38 -7.14 -4.93
C GLY A 72 -1.99 -8.24 -4.07
N CYS A 73 -3.31 -8.35 -3.94
CA CYS A 73 -3.93 -9.56 -3.37
C CYS A 73 -3.60 -10.77 -4.27
N HIS A 74 -3.42 -11.96 -3.70
CA HIS A 74 -3.10 -13.17 -4.47
C HIS A 74 -4.22 -13.55 -5.47
N ARG A 75 -5.48 -13.22 -5.14
CA ARG A 75 -6.64 -13.47 -6.00
C ARG A 75 -6.69 -12.49 -7.19
N ARG A 76 -6.53 -12.99 -8.42
CA ARG A 76 -6.66 -12.18 -9.65
C ARG A 76 -8.03 -11.47 -9.78
N HIS A 77 -9.11 -12.10 -9.32
CA HIS A 77 -10.45 -11.51 -9.35
C HIS A 77 -10.55 -10.21 -8.52
N HIS A 78 -9.90 -10.15 -7.37
CA HIS A 78 -9.92 -8.95 -6.52
C HIS A 78 -9.09 -7.81 -7.12
N ARG A 79 -7.98 -8.13 -7.81
CA ARG A 79 -7.19 -7.12 -8.53
C ARG A 79 -8.01 -6.44 -9.62
N LEU A 80 -8.75 -7.22 -10.41
CA LEU A 80 -9.61 -6.68 -11.46
C LEU A 80 -10.80 -5.89 -10.90
N GLN A 81 -11.40 -6.30 -9.78
CA GLN A 81 -12.45 -5.52 -9.12
C GLN A 81 -11.93 -4.17 -8.61
N LYS A 82 -10.77 -4.15 -7.94
CA LYS A 82 -10.12 -2.90 -7.48
C LYS A 82 -9.71 -2.01 -8.65
N LEU A 83 -9.10 -2.59 -9.69
CA LEU A 83 -8.71 -1.83 -10.88
C LEU A 83 -9.95 -1.26 -11.59
N LYS A 84 -11.04 -2.02 -11.69
CA LYS A 84 -12.32 -1.50 -12.19
C LYS A 84 -12.85 -0.37 -11.32
N MET A 85 -12.76 -0.43 -9.99
CA MET A 85 -13.18 0.69 -9.14
C MET A 85 -12.31 1.95 -9.32
N ILE A 86 -11.00 1.79 -9.58
CA ILE A 86 -10.08 2.92 -9.82
C ILE A 86 -10.26 3.49 -11.23
N VAL A 87 -10.36 2.62 -12.25
CA VAL A 87 -10.41 2.97 -13.68
C VAL A 87 -11.82 3.35 -14.12
N LEU A 88 -12.83 2.54 -13.77
CA LEU A 88 -14.24 2.81 -14.07
C LEU A 88 -14.87 3.70 -13.00
N ARG A 89 -14.15 4.74 -12.55
CA ARG A 89 -14.63 5.77 -11.61
C ARG A 89 -15.71 6.65 -12.27
N HIS A 90 -16.70 6.04 -12.92
CA HIS A 90 -17.73 6.72 -13.70
C HIS A 90 -19.04 6.94 -12.95
N ARG A 91 -19.29 6.32 -11.78
CA ARG A 91 -20.35 6.75 -10.86
C ARG A 91 -20.05 6.28 -9.43
N ALA A 92 -19.32 7.09 -8.67
CA ALA A 92 -19.29 7.02 -7.21
C ALA A 92 -20.03 8.22 -6.61
N GLY A 93 -21.20 8.51 -7.16
CA GLY A 93 -22.10 9.56 -6.70
C GLY A 93 -23.49 8.99 -6.48
N THR A 94 -23.59 7.98 -5.61
CA THR A 94 -24.81 7.55 -4.91
C THR A 94 -24.41 6.47 -3.90
N VAL A 95 -23.72 6.87 -2.83
CA VAL A 95 -23.85 6.13 -1.58
C VAL A 95 -25.28 6.41 -1.12
N SER A 96 -26.16 5.47 -1.44
CA SER A 96 -27.51 5.39 -0.90
C SER A 96 -27.42 5.47 0.61
N GLY A 97 -28.20 6.38 1.20
CA GLY A 97 -28.58 6.28 2.60
C GLY A 97 -29.33 4.98 2.87
N HIS A 98 -29.43 4.67 4.17
CA HIS A 98 -29.99 3.45 4.78
C HIS A 98 -29.06 2.24 4.61
N ILE A 99 -28.52 1.61 5.65
CA ILE A 99 -28.99 1.33 7.02
C ILE A 99 -27.79 1.29 7.97
#